data_AF-A0A087S0J4-F1
#
_entry.id   AF-A0A087S0J4-F1
#
_cell.length_a   1.000
_cell.length_b   1.000
_cell.length_c   1.000
_cell.angle_alpha   90.00
_cell.angle_beta   90.00
_cell.angle_gamma   90.00
#
_symmetry.space_group_name_H-M   'P 1'
#
loop_
_entity.id
_entity.type
_entity.pdbx_description
1 polymer ?
#
loop_
_entity_poly.entity_id
_entity_poly.type
_entity_poly.pdbx_seq_one_letter_code
_entity_poly.pdbx_strand_id
1 'polypeptide(L)'
;MRKSYQKFALFSSIFMISAILLSVNGISNVAFASDEAIVHEYDFVAGIHNVATFHFREGVETVNFPVFSTTSDIVSSSGTSFSMEGVVGHNPHLHMALDEAYKFRLAKLTGGSAFEYDHRFFDVDVKVMQADTTLKSFSYRNCEIASHSVTTQTDDYESYHAANSGFAIVNSIEFNCGGVSINQEENFPSVRPGERIFTDYGALPFKQANDLRTFLTFDFDNGAEKIESVIFTSTGGYSEEDIGTPSFQIITAVLPHPLIDNAIMKSQKVGGLATSFNEDFDVNVEFVIPEKQSGLTTISEQKIRGLEYEDCIVSGYDILTLQDKEEGYTGKRGFATAEILDVECSGLSPENPNNEPKPVTVDYNMGTGPRAVATFSFDKGTEVVEFPEFYQGNLIARANPTFELVGVPGVTPLLYDVVDNARKAGAQTTGVSSIDELFDVKIDLMYGDILARGYDYSSCHVTDYILKTEHDLEESFYKGFALTNEFHFECLGYSPIDPHLGMHDAKKGDVESSKDYQKRQRSTWGPGFEYIPK
;
A
#
# COMPACT_ATOMS: atom_id res chain seq x y z
N MET A 1 -3.51 -14.32 44.23
CA MET A 1 -2.62 -14.82 45.30
C MET A 1 -2.24 -16.24 44.94
N ARG A 2 -0.98 -16.48 44.52
CA ARG A 2 0.07 -17.26 45.22
C ARG A 2 -0.30 -18.73 45.49
N LYS A 3 0.50 -19.74 45.20
CA LYS A 3 1.80 -19.88 44.50
C LYS A 3 2.02 -21.40 44.40
N SER A 4 2.47 -21.86 43.23
CA SER A 4 3.00 -23.21 43.01
C SER A 4 4.29 -23.43 43.82
N TYR A 5 4.51 -24.68 44.20
CA TYR A 5 5.58 -25.18 45.06
C TYR A 5 6.97 -25.01 44.44
N GLN A 6 7.88 -24.35 45.17
CA GLN A 6 9.32 -24.55 45.04
C GLN A 6 9.73 -25.75 45.92
N LYS A 7 10.48 -26.71 45.37
CA LYS A 7 11.93 -26.88 45.61
C LYS A 7 12.42 -28.23 45.07
N PHE A 8 13.19 -28.12 44.00
CA PHE A 8 14.28 -29.00 43.58
C PHE A 8 15.37 -29.13 44.65
N ALA A 9 16.05 -30.29 44.65
CA ALA A 9 17.51 -30.49 44.79
C ALA A 9 17.74 -31.94 45.28
N LEU A 10 18.20 -32.89 44.47
CA LEU A 10 19.60 -33.30 44.18
C LEU A 10 19.48 -34.78 43.69
N PHE A 11 20.28 -35.42 42.83
CA PHE A 11 21.67 -35.36 42.38
C PHE A 11 21.74 -36.27 41.14
N SER A 12 22.48 -35.89 40.09
CA SER A 12 23.50 -36.74 39.44
C SER A 12 23.91 -36.16 38.08
N SER A 13 25.07 -35.52 38.04
CA SER A 13 25.88 -35.39 36.82
C SER A 13 26.69 -36.68 36.64
N ILE A 14 26.99 -37.04 35.38
CA ILE A 14 28.34 -37.35 34.87
C ILE A 14 28.23 -37.57 33.34
N PHE A 15 29.07 -36.80 32.64
CA PHE A 15 29.57 -36.87 31.26
C PHE A 15 29.36 -38.15 30.44
N MET A 16 29.07 -37.98 29.15
CA MET A 16 29.90 -38.53 28.06
C MET A 16 29.71 -37.71 26.77
N ILE A 17 30.83 -37.17 26.28
CA ILE A 17 31.04 -36.58 24.96
C ILE A 17 31.06 -37.74 23.95
N SER A 18 30.25 -37.68 22.89
CA SER A 18 30.42 -38.53 21.71
C SER A 18 30.50 -37.65 20.46
N ALA A 19 31.72 -37.53 19.96
CA ALA A 19 32.04 -37.07 18.62
C ALA A 19 31.39 -38.00 17.59
N ILE A 20 30.62 -37.43 16.66
CA ILE A 20 30.22 -38.12 15.43
C ILE A 20 31.24 -37.73 14.36
N LEU A 21 32.07 -38.70 14.01
CA LEU A 21 32.94 -38.68 12.84
C LEU A 21 32.09 -38.75 11.57
N LEU A 22 32.30 -37.76 10.72
CA LEU A 22 31.94 -37.75 9.30
C LEU A 22 32.52 -38.98 8.58
N SER A 23 31.67 -39.74 7.88
CA SER A 23 32.09 -40.61 6.79
C SER A 23 31.60 -40.00 5.48
N VAL A 24 32.55 -39.49 4.70
CA VAL A 24 32.40 -38.93 3.35
C VAL A 24 32.07 -40.04 2.35
N ASN A 25 31.15 -39.77 1.42
CA ASN A 25 31.28 -40.12 -0.01
C ASN A 25 30.11 -39.53 -0.83
N GLY A 26 30.41 -38.55 -1.69
CA GLY A 26 29.57 -38.23 -2.85
C GLY A 26 29.42 -36.75 -3.19
N ILE A 27 30.36 -36.23 -3.98
CA ILE A 27 30.35 -34.92 -4.69
C ILE A 27 30.62 -33.71 -3.77
N SER A 28 31.83 -33.19 -3.91
CA SER A 28 32.41 -32.06 -3.19
C SER A 28 31.84 -30.71 -3.67
N ASN A 29 30.91 -30.14 -2.90
CA ASN A 29 30.79 -28.70 -2.72
C ASN A 29 31.30 -28.40 -1.32
N VAL A 30 32.43 -27.71 -1.21
CA VAL A 30 33.00 -27.36 0.09
C VAL A 30 32.24 -26.14 0.61
N ALA A 31 31.28 -26.36 1.50
CA ALA A 31 30.68 -25.29 2.28
C ALA A 31 31.68 -24.89 3.38
N PHE A 32 32.34 -23.75 3.21
CA PHE A 32 33.09 -23.10 4.29
C PHE A 32 32.24 -21.99 4.88
N ALA A 33 31.50 -22.30 5.94
CA ALA A 33 30.95 -21.30 6.84
C ALA A 33 30.99 -21.86 8.27
N SER A 34 31.70 -21.21 9.20
CA SER A 34 31.27 -21.19 10.62
C SER A 34 32.13 -20.40 11.63
N ASP A 35 33.39 -20.02 11.39
CA ASP A 35 34.21 -19.56 12.55
C ASP A 35 34.17 -18.05 12.90
N GLU A 36 33.62 -17.14 12.07
CA GLU A 36 33.57 -15.69 12.40
C GLU A 36 32.27 -14.96 11.97
N ALA A 37 31.13 -15.66 11.88
CA ALA A 37 29.86 -14.99 11.57
C ALA A 37 29.40 -14.10 12.75
N ILE A 38 29.34 -12.79 12.54
CA ILE A 38 28.69 -11.85 13.48
C ILE A 38 27.18 -12.01 13.30
N VAL A 39 26.53 -12.70 14.24
CA VAL A 39 25.07 -12.87 14.21
C VAL A 39 24.40 -11.64 14.81
N HIS A 40 23.54 -11.01 14.04
CA HIS A 40 22.63 -9.97 14.50
C HIS A 40 21.23 -10.58 14.69
N GLU A 41 20.61 -10.32 15.84
CA GLU A 41 19.21 -10.65 16.09
C GLU A 41 18.35 -9.42 15.80
N TYR A 42 17.35 -9.57 14.94
CA TYR A 42 16.40 -8.53 14.57
C TYR A 42 14.98 -8.97 14.95
N ASP A 43 14.12 -8.01 15.29
CA ASP A 43 12.70 -8.28 15.49
C ASP A 43 11.99 -8.27 14.13
N PHE A 44 11.18 -9.27 13.87
CA PHE A 44 10.44 -9.42 12.62
C PHE A 44 8.96 -9.63 12.92
N VAL A 45 8.12 -8.87 12.22
CA VAL A 45 6.67 -9.01 12.33
C VAL A 45 6.28 -10.45 11.97
N ALA A 46 5.49 -11.08 12.84
CA ALA A 46 5.08 -12.48 12.74
C ALA A 46 6.24 -13.50 12.62
N GLY A 47 7.49 -13.10 12.93
CA GLY A 47 8.68 -13.93 12.78
C GLY A 47 9.07 -14.24 11.32
N ILE A 48 8.53 -13.49 10.36
CA ILE A 48 8.80 -13.66 8.93
C ILE A 48 10.07 -12.86 8.58
N HIS A 49 11.10 -13.55 8.09
CA HIS A 49 12.41 -12.97 7.82
C HIS A 49 13.01 -13.49 6.51
N ASN A 50 14.02 -12.79 6.00
CA ASN A 50 14.67 -13.11 4.72
C ASN A 50 16.06 -13.70 4.94
N VAL A 51 16.39 -14.74 4.17
CA VAL A 51 17.72 -15.35 4.17
C VAL A 51 18.21 -15.45 2.72
N ALA A 52 19.35 -14.82 2.42
CA ALA A 52 19.97 -14.90 1.10
C ALA A 52 21.16 -15.84 1.10
N THR A 53 21.26 -16.67 0.06
CA THR A 53 22.40 -17.54 -0.20
C THR A 53 23.00 -17.18 -1.55
N PHE A 54 24.25 -16.71 -1.52
CA PHE A 54 25.03 -16.33 -2.69
C PHE A 54 25.85 -17.52 -3.18
N HIS A 55 25.75 -17.83 -4.46
CA HIS A 55 26.44 -18.93 -5.12
C HIS A 55 27.53 -18.39 -6.04
N PHE A 56 28.70 -18.11 -5.47
CA PHE A 56 29.89 -17.69 -6.22
C PHE A 56 30.60 -18.91 -6.83
N ARG A 57 31.50 -18.66 -7.79
CA ARG A 57 32.32 -19.73 -8.40
C ARG A 57 33.21 -20.43 -7.39
N GLU A 58 33.72 -19.69 -6.41
CA GLU A 58 34.71 -20.16 -5.43
C GLU A 58 34.11 -20.50 -4.06
N GLY A 59 32.79 -20.39 -3.88
CA GLY A 59 32.16 -20.66 -2.59
C GLY A 59 30.68 -20.30 -2.53
N VAL A 60 30.03 -20.73 -1.46
CA VAL A 60 28.65 -20.36 -1.13
C VAL A 60 28.67 -19.59 0.17
N GLU A 61 27.97 -18.47 0.23
CA GLU A 61 27.87 -17.62 1.41
C GLU A 61 26.40 -17.33 1.72
N THR A 62 25.97 -17.63 2.94
CA THR A 62 24.60 -17.33 3.40
C THR A 62 24.65 -16.13 4.33
N VAL A 63 23.84 -15.12 4.02
CA VAL A 63 23.79 -13.86 4.77
C VAL A 63 22.34 -13.56 5.14
N ASN A 64 22.16 -13.12 6.39
CA ASN A 64 20.88 -12.58 6.84
C ASN A 64 20.87 -11.06 6.61
N PHE A 65 20.12 -10.63 5.61
CA PHE A 65 19.83 -9.22 5.37
C PHE A 65 18.41 -8.96 5.87
N PRO A 66 18.23 -8.12 6.91
CA PRO A 66 16.89 -7.87 7.42
C PRO A 66 16.00 -7.21 6.37
N VAL A 67 16.58 -6.40 5.48
CA VAL A 67 15.85 -5.75 4.39
C VAL A 67 16.14 -6.46 3.08
N PHE A 68 15.07 -6.91 2.44
CA PHE A 68 15.05 -7.39 1.07
C PHE A 68 13.91 -6.68 0.33
N SER A 69 14.20 -6.18 -0.87
CA SER A 69 13.20 -5.58 -1.75
C SER A 69 13.48 -5.96 -3.19
N THR A 70 12.45 -6.40 -3.91
CA THR A 70 12.47 -6.38 -5.36
C THR A 70 12.50 -4.92 -5.82
N THR A 71 13.28 -4.63 -6.87
CA THR A 71 13.35 -3.28 -7.46
C THR A 71 12.82 -3.26 -8.90
N SER A 72 12.46 -4.43 -9.40
CA SER A 72 11.71 -4.65 -10.62
C SER A 72 10.62 -5.68 -10.34
N ASP A 73 9.43 -5.45 -10.87
CA ASP A 73 8.31 -6.38 -10.81
C ASP A 73 8.72 -7.78 -11.31
N ILE A 74 8.53 -8.78 -10.45
CA ILE A 74 8.91 -10.19 -10.66
C ILE A 74 8.12 -10.82 -11.83
N VAL A 75 6.90 -10.35 -12.04
CA VAL A 75 6.00 -10.86 -13.08
C VAL A 75 6.30 -10.21 -14.43
N SER A 76 6.85 -9.00 -14.44
CA SER A 76 7.19 -8.27 -15.68
C SER A 76 8.35 -8.91 -16.45
N SER A 77 8.38 -8.70 -17.78
CA SER A 77 9.52 -9.10 -18.63
C SER A 77 10.59 -8.01 -18.79
N SER A 78 10.55 -6.95 -17.97
CA SER A 78 11.31 -5.70 -18.18
C SER A 78 12.75 -5.76 -17.64
N GLY A 79 13.10 -6.83 -16.94
CA GLY A 79 14.39 -7.04 -16.30
C GLY A 79 14.18 -7.75 -14.96
N THR A 80 15.27 -7.99 -14.24
CA THR A 80 15.20 -8.56 -12.89
C THR A 80 16.25 -7.92 -12.02
N SER A 81 15.83 -7.22 -10.98
CA SER A 81 16.71 -6.59 -10.01
C SER A 81 16.10 -6.62 -8.62
N PHE A 82 16.96 -6.60 -7.62
CA PHE A 82 16.58 -6.53 -6.21
C PHE A 82 17.64 -5.76 -5.42
N SER A 83 17.26 -5.30 -4.24
CA SER A 83 18.15 -4.68 -3.28
C SER A 83 18.12 -5.42 -1.94
N MET A 84 19.24 -5.31 -1.23
CA MET A 84 19.38 -5.81 0.13
C MET A 84 20.03 -4.75 0.99
N GLU A 85 19.55 -4.61 2.23
CA GLU A 85 20.16 -3.76 3.23
C GLU A 85 20.34 -4.51 4.55
N GLY A 86 21.46 -4.29 5.21
CA GLY A 86 21.79 -4.90 6.50
C GLY A 86 23.02 -4.29 7.14
N VAL A 87 23.19 -4.52 8.44
CA VAL A 87 24.37 -4.03 9.18
C VAL A 87 25.65 -4.58 8.54
N VAL A 88 26.70 -3.76 8.50
CA VAL A 88 28.00 -4.16 7.94
C VAL A 88 28.57 -5.34 8.74
N GLY A 89 28.43 -6.55 8.18
CA GLY A 89 28.87 -7.81 8.77
C GLY A 89 30.20 -8.32 8.22
N HIS A 90 30.57 -9.54 8.60
CA HIS A 90 31.76 -10.24 8.09
C HIS A 90 31.37 -11.23 6.97
N ASN A 91 31.24 -10.71 5.74
CA ASN A 91 30.85 -11.49 4.55
C ASN A 91 31.98 -11.48 3.50
N PRO A 92 33.04 -12.30 3.67
CA PRO A 92 34.24 -12.22 2.85
C PRO A 92 34.01 -12.40 1.33
N HIS A 93 33.11 -13.30 0.91
CA HIS A 93 32.88 -13.53 -0.53
C HIS A 93 32.08 -12.39 -1.16
N LEU A 94 31.04 -11.91 -0.46
CA LEU A 94 30.28 -10.74 -0.88
C LEU A 94 31.15 -9.48 -0.92
N HIS A 95 31.99 -9.25 0.09
CA HIS A 95 32.96 -8.14 0.07
C HIS A 95 33.93 -8.23 -1.11
N MET A 96 34.42 -9.43 -1.42
CA MET A 96 35.27 -9.64 -2.60
C MET A 96 34.52 -9.30 -3.90
N ALA A 97 33.26 -9.72 -4.02
CA ALA A 97 32.43 -9.38 -5.18
C ALA A 97 32.22 -7.86 -5.32
N LEU A 98 31.96 -7.15 -4.22
CA LEU A 98 31.83 -5.69 -4.18
C LEU A 98 33.12 -4.99 -4.63
N ASP A 99 34.27 -5.41 -4.09
CA ASP A 99 35.58 -4.83 -4.40
C ASP A 99 35.97 -5.08 -5.87
N GLU A 100 35.74 -6.29 -6.40
CA GLU A 100 35.98 -6.60 -7.80
C GLU A 100 35.07 -5.79 -8.72
N ALA A 101 33.77 -5.70 -8.42
CA ALA A 101 32.82 -4.91 -9.20
C ALA A 101 33.27 -3.44 -9.32
N TYR A 102 33.73 -2.83 -8.23
CA TYR A 102 34.30 -1.49 -8.23
C TYR A 102 35.56 -1.39 -9.10
N LYS A 103 36.54 -2.28 -8.87
CA LYS A 103 37.83 -2.28 -9.58
C LYS A 103 37.66 -2.40 -11.09
N PHE A 104 36.79 -3.31 -11.55
CA PHE A 104 36.58 -3.53 -12.99
C PHE A 104 35.71 -2.45 -13.64
N ARG A 105 34.77 -1.83 -12.89
CA ARG A 105 34.03 -0.66 -13.36
C ARG A 105 34.94 0.54 -13.60
N LEU A 106 35.90 0.78 -12.71
CA LEU A 106 36.95 1.80 -12.91
C LEU A 106 37.83 1.50 -14.13
N ALA A 107 38.24 0.24 -14.31
CA ALA A 107 39.06 -0.16 -15.45
C ALA A 107 38.37 0.18 -16.79
N LYS A 108 37.05 -0.03 -16.90
CA LYS A 108 36.24 0.35 -18.07
C LYS A 108 36.29 1.85 -18.36
N LEU A 109 36.19 2.69 -17.31
CA LEU A 109 36.27 4.15 -17.46
C LEU A 109 37.65 4.62 -17.94
N THR A 110 38.71 3.90 -17.60
CA THR A 110 40.09 4.20 -18.01
C THR A 110 40.52 3.54 -19.34
N GLY A 111 39.58 2.93 -20.08
CA GLY A 111 39.86 2.31 -21.39
C GLY A 111 40.51 0.93 -21.32
N GLY A 112 40.46 0.25 -20.17
CA GLY A 112 40.91 -1.13 -20.00
C GLY A 112 39.89 -2.16 -20.51
N SER A 113 40.37 -3.33 -20.94
CA SER A 113 39.53 -4.48 -21.31
C SER A 113 39.07 -5.22 -20.04
N ALA A 114 37.87 -4.92 -19.56
CA ALA A 114 37.29 -5.56 -18.38
C ALA A 114 35.92 -6.15 -18.73
N PHE A 115 35.90 -7.41 -19.19
CA PHE A 115 34.65 -8.09 -19.53
C PHE A 115 34.40 -9.37 -18.71
N GLU A 116 35.41 -9.99 -18.10
CA GLU A 116 35.23 -11.16 -17.23
C GLU A 116 36.11 -11.05 -15.99
N TYR A 117 35.50 -11.29 -14.84
CA TYR A 117 36.17 -11.47 -13.55
C TYR A 117 35.36 -12.47 -12.71
N ASP A 118 36.00 -13.10 -11.73
CA ASP A 118 35.51 -14.34 -11.13
C ASP A 118 34.21 -14.16 -10.33
N HIS A 119 34.03 -13.01 -9.69
CA HIS A 119 32.80 -12.66 -8.95
C HIS A 119 31.83 -11.79 -9.73
N ARG A 120 31.98 -11.68 -11.06
CA ARG A 120 31.09 -10.83 -11.87
C ARG A 120 29.66 -11.33 -11.86
N PHE A 121 29.48 -12.61 -12.14
CA PHE A 121 28.17 -13.25 -12.24
C PHE A 121 28.07 -14.39 -11.25
N PHE A 122 27.01 -14.38 -10.46
CA PHE A 122 26.70 -15.39 -9.45
C PHE A 122 25.18 -15.56 -9.34
N ASP A 123 24.74 -16.68 -8.80
CA ASP A 123 23.32 -16.90 -8.52
C ASP A 123 23.00 -16.52 -7.08
N VAL A 124 21.77 -16.10 -6.82
CA VAL A 124 21.31 -15.75 -5.47
C VAL A 124 19.97 -16.42 -5.19
N ASP A 125 19.91 -17.21 -4.12
CA ASP A 125 18.68 -17.79 -3.61
C ASP A 125 18.22 -16.99 -2.39
N VAL A 126 17.04 -16.37 -2.46
CA VAL A 126 16.42 -15.66 -1.34
C VAL A 126 15.26 -16.49 -0.83
N LYS A 127 15.24 -16.77 0.47
CA LYS A 127 14.15 -17.48 1.15
C LYS A 127 13.46 -16.57 2.13
N VAL A 128 12.15 -16.47 2.02
CA VAL A 128 11.28 -15.88 3.04
C VAL A 128 10.87 -17.01 3.99
N MET A 129 11.23 -16.89 5.26
CA MET A 129 11.11 -17.95 6.24
C MET A 129 10.32 -17.49 7.47
N GLN A 130 9.55 -18.39 8.05
CA GLN A 130 8.98 -18.25 9.38
C GLN A 130 9.44 -19.43 10.23
N ALA A 131 10.21 -19.14 11.28
CA ALA A 131 11.00 -20.14 11.98
C ALA A 131 11.81 -21.00 10.98
N ASP A 132 11.68 -22.32 11.02
CA ASP A 132 12.40 -23.25 10.11
C ASP A 132 11.62 -23.55 8.80
N THR A 133 10.45 -22.93 8.59
CA THR A 133 9.60 -23.18 7.43
C THR A 133 9.87 -22.14 6.35
N THR A 134 10.14 -22.59 5.13
CA THR A 134 10.23 -21.69 3.97
C THR A 134 8.82 -21.39 3.48
N LEU A 135 8.42 -20.12 3.49
CA LEU A 135 7.11 -19.67 3.01
C LEU A 135 7.16 -19.45 1.49
N LYS A 136 8.18 -18.74 1.02
CA LYS A 136 8.47 -18.48 -0.40
C LYS A 136 9.97 -18.51 -0.66
N SER A 137 10.37 -18.87 -1.88
CA SER A 137 11.76 -18.76 -2.29
C SER A 137 11.90 -18.24 -3.71
N PHE A 138 12.95 -17.46 -3.93
CA PHE A 138 13.28 -16.79 -5.17
C PHE A 138 14.68 -17.22 -5.57
N SER A 139 14.82 -17.78 -6.77
CA SER A 139 16.11 -18.10 -7.35
C SER A 139 16.43 -17.13 -8.47
N TYR A 140 17.35 -16.21 -8.18
CA TYR A 140 17.90 -15.26 -9.14
C TYR A 140 19.11 -15.84 -9.83
N ARG A 141 19.18 -15.68 -11.16
CA ARG A 141 20.23 -16.24 -12.00
C ARG A 141 21.11 -15.16 -12.60
N ASN A 142 22.41 -15.43 -12.68
CA ASN A 142 23.39 -14.59 -13.37
C ASN A 142 23.31 -13.12 -12.90
N CYS A 143 23.34 -12.92 -11.59
CA CYS A 143 23.35 -11.62 -10.93
C CYS A 143 24.74 -10.97 -10.96
N GLU A 144 24.77 -9.66 -11.16
CA GLU A 144 25.95 -8.81 -10.96
C GLU A 144 25.58 -7.63 -10.04
N ILE A 145 26.59 -7.09 -9.35
CA ILE A 145 26.39 -5.94 -8.44
C ILE A 145 26.16 -4.67 -9.28
N ALA A 146 24.97 -4.10 -9.17
CA ALA A 146 24.60 -2.85 -9.83
C ALA A 146 25.18 -1.66 -9.07
N SER A 147 24.89 -1.56 -7.78
CA SER A 147 25.35 -0.48 -6.91
C SER A 147 25.64 -0.98 -5.49
N HIS A 148 26.51 -0.26 -4.78
CA HIS A 148 26.85 -0.51 -3.39
C HIS A 148 27.13 0.82 -2.70
N SER A 149 26.61 0.97 -1.49
CA SER A 149 26.97 2.06 -0.59
C SER A 149 27.00 1.58 0.86
N VAL A 150 27.79 2.28 1.67
CA VAL A 150 27.73 2.17 3.13
C VAL A 150 27.17 3.48 3.64
N THR A 151 26.04 3.42 4.33
CA THR A 151 25.37 4.60 4.90
C THR A 151 25.09 4.40 6.38
N THR A 152 24.72 5.49 7.06
CA THR A 152 24.23 5.45 8.44
C THR A 152 22.75 5.78 8.44
N GLN A 153 21.92 4.81 8.84
CA GLN A 153 20.51 5.03 9.14
C GLN A 153 20.38 5.74 10.49
N THR A 154 19.53 6.76 10.53
CA THR A 154 19.29 7.64 11.69
C THR A 154 17.98 8.41 11.52
N ASP A 155 17.24 8.56 12.61
CA ASP A 155 16.07 9.40 12.78
C ASP A 155 16.44 10.76 13.40
N ASP A 156 17.35 11.46 12.71
CA ASP A 156 17.78 12.83 12.98
C ASP A 156 17.93 13.18 14.48
N TYR A 157 16.99 13.96 15.02
CA TYR A 157 17.00 14.40 16.42
C TYR A 157 16.79 13.24 17.39
N GLU A 158 15.93 12.28 17.05
CA GLU A 158 15.56 11.20 17.93
C GLU A 158 16.75 10.28 18.22
N SER A 159 17.59 10.00 17.21
CA SER A 159 18.81 9.19 17.33
C SER A 159 19.83 9.69 18.37
N TYR A 160 19.87 10.98 18.65
CA TYR A 160 20.78 11.55 19.67
C TYR A 160 20.19 11.58 21.07
N HIS A 161 18.86 11.48 21.21
CA HIS A 161 18.15 11.89 22.42
C HIS A 161 17.21 10.84 23.01
N ALA A 162 16.65 9.95 22.18
CA ALA A 162 15.79 8.87 22.66
C ALA A 162 16.62 7.63 23.03
N ALA A 163 16.29 7.03 24.16
CA ALA A 163 17.00 5.85 24.68
C ALA A 163 16.74 4.57 23.88
N ASN A 164 15.70 4.59 23.05
CA ASN A 164 15.24 3.49 22.22
C ASN A 164 15.48 3.73 20.73
N SER A 165 16.21 4.75 20.32
CA SER A 165 16.65 5.00 18.94
C SER A 165 18.18 5.11 18.91
N GLY A 166 18.81 5.27 17.75
CA GLY A 166 20.26 5.32 17.65
C GLY A 166 20.78 5.50 16.22
N PHE A 167 21.88 4.81 15.90
CA PHE A 167 22.51 4.87 14.59
C PHE A 167 22.82 3.45 14.13
N ALA A 168 22.52 3.14 12.86
CA ALA A 168 22.88 1.86 12.26
C ALA A 168 23.72 2.07 11.01
N ILE A 169 24.94 1.52 10.99
CA ILE A 169 25.80 1.55 9.80
C ILE A 169 25.48 0.33 8.95
N VAL A 170 24.93 0.57 7.77
CA VAL A 170 24.38 -0.47 6.91
C VAL A 170 25.07 -0.50 5.55
N ASN A 171 25.21 -1.70 5.00
CA ASN A 171 25.47 -1.93 3.58
C ASN A 171 24.14 -1.89 2.84
N SER A 172 24.03 -1.07 1.80
CA SER A 172 22.96 -1.11 0.81
C SER A 172 23.54 -1.61 -0.51
N ILE A 173 23.03 -2.73 -1.02
CA ILE A 173 23.54 -3.37 -2.24
C ILE A 173 22.37 -3.58 -3.19
N GLU A 174 22.57 -3.23 -4.45
CA GLU A 174 21.61 -3.46 -5.53
C GLU A 174 22.20 -4.44 -6.54
N PHE A 175 21.37 -5.37 -7.00
CA PHE A 175 21.76 -6.45 -7.90
C PHE A 175 20.91 -6.39 -9.17
N ASN A 176 21.56 -6.59 -10.32
CA ASN A 176 20.90 -6.83 -11.59
C ASN A 176 21.12 -8.28 -12.00
N CYS A 177 20.06 -8.98 -12.36
CA CYS A 177 20.09 -10.41 -12.66
C CYS A 177 19.55 -10.69 -14.06
N GLY A 178 19.93 -11.84 -14.61
CA GLY A 178 19.45 -12.31 -15.91
C GLY A 178 18.04 -12.89 -15.88
N GLY A 179 17.52 -13.19 -14.69
CA GLY A 179 16.15 -13.66 -14.47
C GLY A 179 15.92 -14.11 -13.04
N VAL A 180 14.65 -14.28 -12.68
CA VAL A 180 14.18 -14.81 -11.39
C VAL A 180 13.18 -15.93 -11.64
N SER A 181 13.15 -16.90 -10.72
CA SER A 181 12.12 -17.92 -10.65
C SER A 181 11.61 -18.01 -9.23
N ILE A 182 10.28 -18.02 -9.09
CA ILE A 182 9.63 -18.28 -7.81
C ILE A 182 9.57 -19.80 -7.64
N ASN A 183 10.26 -20.29 -6.63
CA ASN A 183 10.24 -21.70 -6.25
C ASN A 183 9.35 -21.85 -5.03
N GLN A 184 8.21 -22.51 -5.21
CA GLN A 184 7.40 -23.00 -4.11
C GLN A 184 7.40 -24.52 -4.20
N GLU A 185 7.55 -25.21 -3.06
CA GLU A 185 7.27 -26.64 -3.04
C GLU A 185 5.83 -26.81 -3.52
N GLU A 186 5.63 -27.56 -4.60
CA GLU A 186 4.33 -27.86 -5.20
C GLU A 186 3.45 -28.64 -4.21
N ASN A 187 2.98 -27.99 -3.16
CA ASN A 187 1.96 -28.49 -2.26
C ASN A 187 0.58 -28.18 -2.87
N PHE A 188 0.43 -28.43 -4.16
CA PHE A 188 -0.89 -28.51 -4.74
C PHE A 188 -1.54 -29.76 -4.15
N PRO A 189 -2.62 -29.64 -3.37
CA PRO A 189 -3.41 -30.82 -3.06
C PRO A 189 -3.70 -31.51 -4.39
N SER A 190 -3.49 -32.82 -4.45
CA SER A 190 -3.88 -33.64 -5.60
C SER A 190 -5.42 -33.61 -5.68
N VAL A 191 -5.95 -32.53 -6.25
CA VAL A 191 -7.38 -32.33 -6.41
C VAL A 191 -7.85 -33.24 -7.53
N ARG A 192 -8.87 -34.06 -7.26
CA ARG A 192 -9.49 -34.87 -8.30
C ARG A 192 -10.18 -33.93 -9.30
N PRO A 193 -10.16 -34.22 -10.61
CA PRO A 193 -10.91 -33.44 -11.58
C PRO A 193 -12.38 -33.27 -11.14
N GLY A 194 -12.80 -32.04 -10.85
CA GLY A 194 -14.17 -31.67 -10.44
C GLY A 194 -14.40 -31.36 -8.96
N GLU A 195 -13.39 -31.41 -8.09
CA GLU A 195 -13.53 -31.04 -6.67
C GLU A 195 -13.00 -29.61 -6.43
N ARG A 196 -13.89 -28.61 -6.34
CA ARG A 196 -13.48 -27.23 -5.97
C ARG A 196 -13.18 -27.18 -4.48
N ILE A 197 -11.96 -26.79 -4.10
CA ILE A 197 -11.58 -26.57 -2.69
C ILE A 197 -11.79 -25.10 -2.34
N PHE A 198 -12.44 -24.84 -1.21
CA PHE A 198 -12.49 -23.50 -0.62
C PHE A 198 -11.65 -23.47 0.65
N THR A 199 -10.71 -22.53 0.74
CA THR A 199 -9.84 -22.33 1.91
C THR A 199 -10.02 -20.92 2.43
N ASP A 200 -10.44 -20.78 3.69
CA ASP A 200 -10.48 -19.50 4.41
C ASP A 200 -9.30 -19.46 5.39
N TYR A 201 -8.37 -18.53 5.15
CA TYR A 201 -7.17 -18.35 5.97
C TYR A 201 -7.45 -17.54 7.24
N GLY A 202 -8.65 -16.98 7.37
CA GLY A 202 -9.09 -16.23 8.54
C GLY A 202 -8.44 -14.86 8.68
N ALA A 203 -8.63 -14.29 9.86
CA ALA A 203 -8.21 -12.93 10.16
C ALA A 203 -6.77 -12.85 10.66
N LEU A 204 -6.02 -11.88 10.15
CA LEU A 204 -4.72 -11.45 10.60
C LEU A 204 -4.79 -10.78 11.99
N PRO A 205 -3.73 -10.88 12.79
CA PRO A 205 -3.70 -10.39 14.18
C PRO A 205 -3.47 -8.87 14.29
N PHE A 206 -3.52 -8.13 13.19
CA PHE A 206 -3.23 -6.71 13.16
C PHE A 206 -4.45 -5.87 13.52
N LYS A 207 -4.20 -4.70 14.12
CA LYS A 207 -5.26 -3.77 14.52
C LYS A 207 -5.75 -2.99 13.31
N GLN A 208 -7.05 -2.75 13.26
CA GLN A 208 -7.70 -1.95 12.21
C GLN A 208 -8.51 -0.82 12.85
N ALA A 209 -8.50 0.36 12.24
CA ALA A 209 -9.33 1.47 12.67
C ALA A 209 -10.81 1.07 12.60
N ASN A 210 -11.56 1.39 13.66
CA ASN A 210 -12.97 1.00 13.83
C ASN A 210 -13.25 -0.52 13.74
N ASP A 211 -12.22 -1.35 13.82
CA ASP A 211 -12.27 -2.80 13.55
C ASP A 211 -12.80 -3.15 12.15
N LEU A 212 -12.69 -2.23 11.18
CA LEU A 212 -13.06 -2.48 9.79
C LEU A 212 -12.00 -3.36 9.11
N ARG A 213 -12.41 -4.52 8.59
CA ARG A 213 -11.53 -5.51 7.96
C ARG A 213 -11.81 -5.64 6.47
N THR A 214 -10.76 -5.93 5.72
CA THR A 214 -10.83 -6.14 4.27
C THR A 214 -10.55 -7.60 3.95
N PHE A 215 -11.57 -8.33 3.54
CA PHE A 215 -11.43 -9.72 3.10
C PHE A 215 -11.51 -9.80 1.59
N LEU A 216 -10.63 -10.60 0.98
CA LEU A 216 -10.63 -10.86 -0.45
C LEU A 216 -10.86 -12.35 -0.66
N THR A 217 -11.84 -12.69 -1.49
CA THR A 217 -12.09 -14.06 -1.95
C THR A 217 -11.70 -14.16 -3.41
N PHE A 218 -10.60 -14.84 -3.69
CA PHE A 218 -10.14 -15.16 -5.04
C PHE A 218 -10.81 -16.46 -5.48
N ASP A 219 -11.65 -16.41 -6.51
CA ASP A 219 -12.34 -17.57 -7.08
C ASP A 219 -11.71 -17.99 -8.41
N PHE A 220 -11.08 -19.16 -8.40
CA PHE A 220 -10.43 -19.79 -9.56
C PHE A 220 -11.28 -20.96 -10.07
N ASP A 221 -11.07 -21.39 -11.30
CA ASP A 221 -11.77 -22.55 -11.87
C ASP A 221 -11.71 -23.81 -10.98
N ASN A 222 -10.57 -24.04 -10.34
CA ASN A 222 -10.27 -25.24 -9.56
C ASN A 222 -10.48 -25.09 -8.03
N GLY A 223 -10.88 -23.91 -7.54
CA GLY A 223 -11.06 -23.65 -6.11
C GLY A 223 -11.06 -22.17 -5.78
N ALA A 224 -11.20 -21.84 -4.50
CA ALA A 224 -11.23 -20.46 -4.02
C ALA A 224 -10.43 -20.29 -2.74
N GLU A 225 -9.78 -19.13 -2.59
CA GLU A 225 -9.01 -18.75 -1.42
C GLU A 225 -9.53 -17.42 -0.86
N LYS A 226 -9.88 -17.43 0.43
CA LYS A 226 -10.26 -16.22 1.16
C LYS A 226 -9.15 -15.80 2.12
N ILE A 227 -8.65 -14.59 1.94
CA ILE A 227 -7.59 -13.98 2.76
C ILE A 227 -8.06 -12.64 3.34
N GLU A 228 -7.42 -12.19 4.41
CA GLU A 228 -7.50 -10.79 4.84
C GLU A 228 -6.29 -10.04 4.28
N SER A 229 -6.51 -8.84 3.74
CA SER A 229 -5.43 -7.90 3.46
C SER A 229 -5.39 -6.82 4.53
N VAL A 230 -4.20 -6.53 5.06
CA VAL A 230 -4.00 -5.37 5.94
C VAL A 230 -3.98 -4.06 5.18
N ILE A 231 -3.56 -4.09 3.91
CA ILE A 231 -3.44 -2.92 3.05
C ILE A 231 -4.12 -3.26 1.72
N PHE A 232 -5.16 -2.53 1.40
CA PHE A 232 -5.88 -2.60 0.13
C PHE A 232 -5.93 -1.20 -0.47
N THR A 233 -5.69 -1.10 -1.77
CA THR A 233 -5.81 0.14 -2.54
C THR A 233 -6.51 -0.16 -3.86
N SER A 234 -7.64 0.49 -4.13
CA SER A 234 -8.22 0.53 -5.47
C SER A 234 -7.37 1.45 -6.35
N THR A 235 -6.80 0.92 -7.42
CA THR A 235 -5.87 1.66 -8.30
C THR A 235 -6.51 2.11 -9.60
N GLY A 236 -7.68 1.57 -9.96
CA GLY A 236 -8.40 1.96 -11.17
C GLY A 236 -9.88 1.56 -11.15
N GLY A 237 -10.66 2.12 -12.09
CA GLY A 237 -12.07 1.76 -12.32
C GLY A 237 -13.12 2.74 -11.80
N TYR A 238 -12.73 3.83 -11.13
CA TYR A 238 -13.65 4.87 -10.64
C TYR A 238 -13.34 6.28 -11.18
N SER A 239 -12.07 6.61 -11.38
CA SER A 239 -11.65 7.89 -11.92
C SER A 239 -12.23 8.12 -13.31
N GLU A 240 -12.82 9.29 -13.57
CA GLU A 240 -13.37 9.62 -14.89
C GLU A 240 -12.35 9.49 -16.04
N GLU A 241 -11.06 9.66 -15.73
CA GLU A 241 -9.96 9.51 -16.68
C GLU A 241 -9.61 8.02 -16.95
N ASP A 242 -9.90 7.11 -16.02
CA ASP A 242 -9.52 5.69 -16.06
C ASP A 242 -10.62 4.75 -15.51
N ILE A 243 -11.84 4.89 -16.05
CA ILE A 243 -12.96 3.99 -15.75
C ILE A 243 -12.77 2.60 -16.38
N GLY A 244 -11.98 2.52 -17.45
CA GLY A 244 -11.92 1.36 -18.35
C GLY A 244 -11.17 0.14 -17.81
N THR A 245 -10.33 0.31 -16.79
CA THR A 245 -9.45 -0.76 -16.28
C THR A 245 -9.57 -0.86 -14.76
N PRO A 246 -10.58 -1.57 -14.23
CA PRO A 246 -10.64 -1.86 -12.81
C PRO A 246 -9.37 -2.57 -12.35
N SER A 247 -8.73 -2.04 -11.33
CA SER A 247 -7.52 -2.63 -10.76
C SER A 247 -7.44 -2.33 -9.27
N PHE A 248 -6.70 -3.18 -8.57
CA PHE A 248 -6.39 -2.96 -7.17
C PHE A 248 -5.02 -3.54 -6.84
N GLN A 249 -4.45 -3.04 -5.74
CA GLN A 249 -3.24 -3.54 -5.12
C GLN A 249 -3.57 -4.02 -3.71
N ILE A 250 -2.97 -5.14 -3.31
CA ILE A 250 -2.90 -5.55 -1.91
C ILE A 250 -1.46 -5.63 -1.44
N ILE A 251 -1.23 -5.25 -0.19
CA ILE A 251 0.02 -5.47 0.53
C ILE A 251 -0.29 -6.26 1.80
N THR A 252 0.30 -7.45 1.95
CA THR A 252 0.03 -8.34 3.08
C THR A 252 1.28 -9.09 3.54
N ALA A 253 1.21 -9.71 4.71
CA ALA A 253 2.29 -10.55 5.21
C ALA A 253 2.50 -11.74 4.26
N VAL A 254 3.77 -12.10 3.99
CA VAL A 254 4.08 -13.20 3.08
C VAL A 254 3.60 -14.52 3.69
N LEU A 255 2.53 -15.07 3.15
CA LEU A 255 1.91 -16.32 3.59
C LEU A 255 1.69 -17.25 2.37
N PRO A 256 1.71 -18.58 2.57
CA PRO A 256 1.49 -19.51 1.48
C PRO A 256 0.00 -19.57 1.11
N HIS A 257 -0.31 -19.23 -0.13
CA HIS A 257 -1.66 -19.24 -0.71
C HIS A 257 -1.60 -20.00 -2.05
N PRO A 258 -1.72 -21.34 -2.06
CA PRO A 258 -1.37 -22.15 -3.23
C PRO A 258 -2.05 -21.76 -4.55
N LEU A 259 -3.30 -21.28 -4.55
CA LEU A 259 -3.97 -20.89 -5.80
C LEU A 259 -3.49 -19.50 -6.27
N ILE A 260 -3.41 -18.54 -5.36
CA ILE A 260 -2.84 -17.20 -5.65
C ILE A 260 -1.38 -17.31 -6.11
N ASP A 261 -0.58 -18.12 -5.43
CA ASP A 261 0.83 -18.35 -5.76
C ASP A 261 1.01 -19.00 -7.14
N ASN A 262 0.10 -19.91 -7.50
CA ASN A 262 0.07 -20.48 -8.84
C ASN A 262 -0.29 -19.45 -9.91
N ALA A 263 -1.24 -18.54 -9.63
CA ALA A 263 -1.57 -17.44 -10.53
C ALA A 263 -0.37 -16.51 -10.73
N ILE A 264 0.35 -16.14 -9.67
CA ILE A 264 1.60 -15.37 -9.73
C ILE A 264 2.64 -16.09 -10.61
N MET A 265 2.88 -17.39 -10.38
CA MET A 265 3.85 -18.16 -11.17
C MET A 265 3.47 -18.29 -12.64
N LYS A 266 2.18 -18.44 -12.96
CA LYS A 266 1.69 -18.46 -14.35
C LYS A 266 1.86 -17.10 -15.00
N SER A 267 1.51 -16.02 -14.30
CA SER A 267 1.66 -14.66 -14.79
C SER A 267 3.13 -14.30 -15.09
N GLN A 268 4.07 -14.70 -14.21
CA GLN A 268 5.50 -14.55 -14.45
C GLN A 268 5.97 -15.21 -15.74
N LYS A 269 5.46 -16.40 -16.08
CA LYS A 269 5.84 -17.11 -17.31
C LYS A 269 5.40 -16.40 -18.59
N VAL A 270 4.38 -15.55 -18.50
CA VAL A 270 3.84 -14.79 -19.64
C VAL A 270 4.17 -13.30 -19.57
N GLY A 271 4.95 -12.86 -18.58
CA GLY A 271 5.37 -11.47 -18.44
C GLY A 271 4.24 -10.52 -18.01
N GLY A 272 3.26 -10.98 -17.23
CA GLY A 272 2.09 -10.19 -16.84
C GLY A 272 1.03 -10.01 -17.94
N LEU A 273 1.24 -10.58 -19.13
CA LEU A 273 0.34 -10.35 -20.26
C LEU A 273 -0.96 -11.15 -20.13
N ALA A 274 -2.08 -10.48 -20.39
CA ALA A 274 -3.39 -11.09 -20.60
C ALA A 274 -3.38 -12.00 -21.84
N THR A 275 -3.07 -13.27 -21.63
CA THR A 275 -3.00 -14.30 -22.68
C THR A 275 -3.75 -15.55 -22.19
N SER A 276 -4.08 -16.47 -23.10
CA SER A 276 -4.73 -17.74 -22.74
C SER A 276 -3.89 -18.67 -21.85
N PHE A 277 -2.69 -18.24 -21.47
CA PHE A 277 -1.77 -18.96 -20.58
C PHE A 277 -1.63 -18.26 -19.22
N ASN A 278 -2.22 -17.07 -19.04
CA ASN A 278 -2.39 -16.47 -17.72
C ASN A 278 -3.60 -17.12 -17.03
N GLU A 279 -3.56 -17.22 -15.71
CA GLU A 279 -4.73 -17.68 -14.95
C GLU A 279 -5.67 -16.49 -14.78
N ASP A 280 -6.92 -16.66 -15.21
CA ASP A 280 -8.02 -15.77 -14.90
C ASP A 280 -8.73 -16.23 -13.62
N PHE A 281 -9.26 -15.26 -12.88
CA PHE A 281 -10.01 -15.48 -11.65
C PHE A 281 -10.91 -14.29 -11.34
N ASP A 282 -11.95 -14.51 -10.54
CA ASP A 282 -12.77 -13.43 -10.01
C ASP A 282 -12.33 -13.09 -8.58
N VAL A 283 -12.53 -11.85 -8.16
CA VAL A 283 -12.19 -11.41 -6.79
C VAL A 283 -13.35 -10.66 -6.16
N ASN A 284 -13.90 -11.21 -5.09
CA ASN A 284 -14.85 -10.48 -4.25
C ASN A 284 -14.13 -9.87 -3.04
N VAL A 285 -14.09 -8.54 -2.98
CA VAL A 285 -13.53 -7.76 -1.88
C VAL A 285 -14.67 -7.31 -0.97
N GLU A 286 -14.61 -7.66 0.32
CA GLU A 286 -15.63 -7.32 1.31
C GLU A 286 -15.03 -6.48 2.44
N PHE A 287 -15.66 -5.34 2.71
CA PHE A 287 -15.33 -4.47 3.83
C PHE A 287 -16.31 -4.72 4.97
N VAL A 288 -15.83 -5.28 6.07
CA VAL A 288 -16.68 -5.87 7.11
C VAL A 288 -16.24 -5.42 8.50
N ILE A 289 -17.20 -5.01 9.32
CA ILE A 289 -16.99 -4.89 10.77
C ILE A 289 -17.42 -6.23 11.37
N PRO A 290 -16.49 -7.00 11.96
CA PRO A 290 -16.77 -8.34 12.44
C PRO A 290 -17.71 -8.32 13.66
N GLU A 291 -18.34 -9.47 13.92
CA GLU A 291 -19.19 -9.65 15.10
C GLU A 291 -18.43 -9.32 16.39
N LYS A 292 -19.03 -8.47 17.24
CA LYS A 292 -18.46 -8.12 18.55
C LYS A 292 -19.34 -8.63 19.67
N GLN A 293 -18.75 -9.41 20.56
CA GLN A 293 -19.38 -9.79 21.82
C GLN A 293 -19.01 -8.79 22.92
N SER A 294 -20.00 -8.04 23.41
CA SER A 294 -19.85 -7.14 24.55
C SER A 294 -20.72 -7.65 25.70
N GLY A 295 -20.12 -8.38 26.64
CA GLY A 295 -20.83 -9.01 27.75
C GLY A 295 -21.85 -10.07 27.29
N LEU A 296 -23.15 -9.83 27.52
CA LEU A 296 -24.24 -10.71 27.07
C LEU A 296 -24.82 -10.32 25.70
N THR A 297 -24.38 -9.20 25.11
CA THR A 297 -24.89 -8.71 23.83
C THR A 297 -23.92 -9.01 22.71
N THR A 298 -24.44 -9.61 21.65
CA THR A 298 -23.75 -9.83 20.38
C THR A 298 -24.18 -8.76 19.40
N ILE A 299 -23.23 -7.99 18.89
CA ILE A 299 -23.42 -7.11 17.74
C ILE A 299 -23.04 -7.93 16.52
N SER A 300 -24.03 -8.23 15.66
CA SER A 300 -23.82 -9.00 14.44
C SER A 300 -22.78 -8.34 13.54
N GLU A 301 -22.11 -9.17 12.74
CA GLU A 301 -21.27 -8.72 11.63
C GLU A 301 -22.03 -7.74 10.73
N GLN A 302 -21.32 -6.72 10.26
CA GLN A 302 -21.86 -5.67 9.40
C GLN A 302 -20.98 -5.52 8.16
N LYS A 303 -21.48 -5.98 7.00
CA LYS A 303 -20.89 -5.65 5.69
C LYS A 303 -21.18 -4.19 5.38
N ILE A 304 -20.11 -3.42 5.15
CA ILE A 304 -20.16 -1.99 4.83
C ILE A 304 -20.33 -1.79 3.33
N ARG A 305 -19.54 -2.52 2.53
CA ARG A 305 -19.54 -2.50 1.06
C ARG A 305 -18.79 -3.72 0.54
N GLY A 306 -19.09 -4.15 -0.67
CA GLY A 306 -18.33 -5.14 -1.41
C GLY A 306 -17.98 -4.65 -2.82
N LEU A 307 -16.94 -5.21 -3.40
CA LEU A 307 -16.50 -4.96 -4.77
C LEU A 307 -16.21 -6.31 -5.42
N GLU A 308 -17.02 -6.67 -6.41
CA GLU A 308 -16.83 -7.89 -7.22
C GLU A 308 -16.05 -7.51 -8.48
N TYR A 309 -14.82 -7.95 -8.56
CA TYR A 309 -13.98 -7.81 -9.74
C TYR A 309 -14.06 -9.09 -10.58
N GLU A 310 -14.22 -8.93 -11.89
CA GLU A 310 -14.46 -10.04 -12.82
C GLU A 310 -13.33 -10.12 -13.86
N ASP A 311 -13.00 -11.35 -14.28
CA ASP A 311 -11.97 -11.66 -15.27
C ASP A 311 -10.63 -10.97 -14.93
N CYS A 312 -10.14 -11.20 -13.71
CA CYS A 312 -8.90 -10.65 -13.19
C CYS A 312 -7.67 -11.48 -13.57
N ILE A 313 -6.53 -10.80 -13.65
CA ILE A 313 -5.21 -11.40 -13.78
C ILE A 313 -4.24 -10.75 -12.79
N VAL A 314 -3.21 -11.49 -12.39
CA VAL A 314 -2.05 -10.89 -11.71
C VAL A 314 -1.26 -10.08 -12.73
N SER A 315 -1.18 -8.77 -12.56
CA SER A 315 -0.42 -7.87 -13.43
C SER A 315 0.98 -7.56 -12.91
N GLY A 316 1.17 -7.62 -11.59
CA GLY A 316 2.45 -7.37 -10.93
C GLY A 316 2.59 -8.11 -9.61
N TYR A 317 3.85 -8.43 -9.24
CA TYR A 317 4.15 -9.04 -7.95
C TYR A 317 5.54 -8.62 -7.45
N ASP A 318 5.59 -8.19 -6.19
CA ASP A 318 6.81 -7.73 -5.54
C ASP A 318 6.89 -8.25 -4.09
N ILE A 319 8.11 -8.32 -3.57
CA ILE A 319 8.35 -8.52 -2.14
C ILE A 319 9.22 -7.39 -1.64
N LEU A 320 8.83 -6.81 -0.52
CA LEU A 320 9.63 -5.80 0.14
C LEU A 320 9.64 -5.99 1.66
N THR A 321 10.61 -5.36 2.29
CA THR A 321 10.68 -5.24 3.74
C THR A 321 10.42 -3.80 4.12
N LEU A 322 9.33 -3.56 4.83
CA LEU A 322 9.02 -2.29 5.44
C LEU A 322 9.88 -2.12 6.69
N GLN A 323 10.43 -0.92 6.85
CA GLN A 323 11.23 -0.49 7.99
C GLN A 323 11.19 1.04 8.10
N ASP A 324 11.34 1.56 9.32
CA ASP A 324 11.56 2.97 9.57
C ASP A 324 13.01 3.18 9.99
N LYS A 325 13.81 3.68 9.05
CA LYS A 325 15.20 4.12 9.25
C LYS A 325 16.04 3.13 10.08
N GLU A 326 16.58 3.55 11.23
CA GLU A 326 17.38 2.71 12.12
C GLU A 326 16.55 1.89 13.11
N GLU A 327 15.25 2.12 13.21
CA GLU A 327 14.42 1.61 14.31
C GLU A 327 14.41 0.08 14.37
N GLY A 328 14.35 -0.57 13.19
CA GLY A 328 14.47 -2.02 13.07
C GLY A 328 15.84 -2.56 13.51
N TYR A 329 16.91 -1.79 13.30
CA TYR A 329 18.28 -2.19 13.66
C TYR A 329 18.60 -1.96 15.14
N THR A 330 17.99 -0.95 15.75
CA THR A 330 18.20 -0.57 17.16
C THR A 330 17.27 -1.31 18.12
N GLY A 331 16.23 -1.97 17.59
CA GLY A 331 15.24 -2.71 18.36
C GLY A 331 14.12 -1.83 18.93
N LYS A 332 13.98 -0.57 18.49
CA LYS A 332 12.80 0.26 18.77
C LYS A 332 11.54 -0.37 18.16
N ARG A 333 11.73 -0.84 16.93
CA ARG A 333 10.78 -1.52 16.06
C ARG A 333 11.49 -2.75 15.49
N GLY A 334 10.81 -3.40 14.55
CA GLY A 334 11.37 -4.51 13.80
C GLY A 334 11.27 -4.25 12.31
N PHE A 335 11.23 -5.34 11.56
CA PHE A 335 11.07 -5.33 10.11
C PHE A 335 9.77 -6.06 9.76
N ALA A 336 9.05 -5.59 8.74
CA ALA A 336 7.87 -6.28 8.22
C ALA A 336 8.10 -6.67 6.76
N THR A 337 8.36 -7.96 6.52
CA THR A 337 8.39 -8.49 5.15
C THR A 337 6.97 -8.69 4.65
N ALA A 338 6.66 -8.03 3.55
CA ALA A 338 5.35 -8.03 2.92
C ALA A 338 5.47 -8.38 1.44
N GLU A 339 4.41 -8.95 0.90
CA GLU A 339 4.22 -9.10 -0.54
C GLU A 339 3.25 -8.05 -1.05
N ILE A 340 3.51 -7.58 -2.26
CA ILE A 340 2.64 -6.72 -3.04
C ILE A 340 2.09 -7.55 -4.19
N LEU A 341 0.77 -7.53 -4.37
CA LEU A 341 0.10 -8.13 -5.51
C LEU A 341 -0.73 -7.05 -6.21
N ASP A 342 -0.41 -6.82 -7.48
CA ASP A 342 -1.18 -5.97 -8.38
C ASP A 342 -2.10 -6.84 -9.24
N VAL A 343 -3.37 -6.45 -9.31
CA VAL A 343 -4.41 -7.17 -10.02
C VAL A 343 -5.13 -6.23 -10.97
N GLU A 344 -5.19 -6.62 -12.24
CA GLU A 344 -5.98 -5.95 -13.28
C GLU A 344 -7.16 -6.82 -13.67
N CYS A 345 -8.33 -6.21 -13.84
CA CYS A 345 -9.58 -6.92 -14.12
C CYS A 345 -10.34 -6.28 -15.28
N SER A 346 -11.21 -7.05 -15.91
CA SER A 346 -12.05 -6.54 -17.01
C SER A 346 -13.38 -5.97 -16.52
N GLY A 347 -13.87 -6.47 -15.38
CA GLY A 347 -15.14 -6.05 -14.78
C GLY A 347 -14.98 -5.59 -13.34
N LEU A 348 -15.93 -4.75 -12.91
CA LEU A 348 -16.12 -4.36 -11.52
C LEU A 348 -17.62 -4.12 -11.27
N SER A 349 -18.13 -4.74 -10.23
CA SER A 349 -19.53 -4.75 -9.84
C SER A 349 -19.61 -4.44 -8.34
N PRO A 350 -19.97 -3.21 -7.95
CA PRO A 350 -20.08 -2.84 -6.54
C PRO A 350 -21.30 -3.50 -5.88
N GLU A 351 -21.12 -3.99 -4.65
CA GLU A 351 -22.17 -4.57 -3.82
C GLU A 351 -22.41 -3.70 -2.57
N ASN A 352 -23.51 -2.94 -2.54
CA ASN A 352 -23.87 -2.15 -1.37
C ASN A 352 -24.92 -2.88 -0.52
N PRO A 353 -24.79 -2.87 0.82
CA PRO A 353 -25.81 -3.40 1.69
C PRO A 353 -27.09 -2.56 1.58
N ASN A 354 -28.25 -3.22 1.54
CA ASN A 354 -29.56 -2.57 1.44
C ASN A 354 -30.00 -1.99 2.81
N ASN A 355 -29.34 -0.91 3.21
CA ASN A 355 -29.58 -0.22 4.47
C ASN A 355 -30.26 1.13 4.24
N GLU A 356 -31.10 1.57 5.19
CA GLU A 356 -31.56 2.96 5.21
C GLU A 356 -30.39 3.89 5.58
N PRO A 357 -30.28 5.09 4.97
CA PRO A 357 -29.25 6.07 5.32
C PRO A 357 -29.35 6.43 6.80
N LYS A 358 -28.22 6.36 7.50
CA LYS A 358 -28.10 6.81 8.89
C LYS A 358 -26.96 7.80 8.98
N PRO A 359 -27.04 8.80 9.87
CA PRO A 359 -25.90 9.67 10.14
C PRO A 359 -24.69 8.80 10.52
N VAL A 360 -23.60 8.95 9.77
CA VAL A 360 -22.34 8.27 10.06
C VAL A 360 -21.49 9.20 10.89
N THR A 361 -21.44 8.92 12.18
CA THR A 361 -20.56 9.59 13.13
C THR A 361 -19.49 8.62 13.60
N VAL A 362 -18.24 8.99 13.36
CA VAL A 362 -17.05 8.26 13.82
C VAL A 362 -16.31 9.18 14.78
N ASP A 363 -15.91 8.63 15.94
CA ASP A 363 -15.20 9.38 16.97
C ASP A 363 -13.72 9.53 16.59
N TYR A 364 -13.45 10.46 15.66
CA TYR A 364 -12.10 10.80 15.27
C TYR A 364 -11.42 11.65 16.35
N ASN A 365 -10.14 11.37 16.63
CA ASN A 365 -9.33 12.24 17.46
C ASN A 365 -8.94 13.50 16.67
N MET A 366 -9.88 14.41 16.53
CA MET A 366 -9.64 15.72 15.94
C MET A 366 -8.69 16.49 16.86
N GLY A 367 -7.70 17.18 16.27
CA GLY A 367 -6.90 18.15 17.02
C GLY A 367 -7.78 19.28 17.59
N THR A 368 -7.18 20.41 17.96
CA THR A 368 -7.96 21.59 18.41
C THR A 368 -8.76 22.27 17.28
N GLY A 369 -9.00 21.60 16.15
CA GLY A 369 -9.66 22.12 14.95
C GLY A 369 -11.13 21.66 14.83
N PRO A 370 -11.85 22.16 13.81
CA PRO A 370 -13.23 21.76 13.55
C PRO A 370 -13.29 20.39 12.88
N ARG A 371 -14.45 19.73 12.96
CA ARG A 371 -14.82 18.58 12.12
C ARG A 371 -15.62 19.02 10.90
N ALA A 372 -15.48 18.33 9.77
CA ALA A 372 -16.28 18.59 8.58
C ALA A 372 -17.52 17.69 8.58
N VAL A 373 -18.70 18.29 8.57
CA VAL A 373 -19.98 17.59 8.46
C VAL A 373 -20.56 17.87 7.08
N ALA A 374 -20.61 16.84 6.23
CA ALA A 374 -21.16 16.92 4.89
C ALA A 374 -22.62 16.46 4.89
N THR A 375 -23.52 17.29 4.34
CA THR A 375 -24.92 16.97 4.08
C THR A 375 -25.12 16.90 2.57
N PHE A 376 -25.34 15.69 2.07
CA PHE A 376 -25.61 15.42 0.66
C PHE A 376 -27.11 15.41 0.42
N SER A 377 -27.56 16.17 -0.58
CA SER A 377 -28.96 16.28 -0.96
C SER A 377 -29.18 15.64 -2.33
N PHE A 378 -29.57 14.37 -2.33
CA PHE A 378 -29.88 13.59 -3.52
C PHE A 378 -31.38 13.59 -3.82
N ASP A 379 -31.77 13.22 -5.03
CA ASP A 379 -33.19 13.04 -5.41
C ASP A 379 -33.90 11.97 -4.56
N LYS A 380 -33.16 10.95 -4.13
CA LYS A 380 -33.65 9.82 -3.32
C LYS A 380 -33.73 10.14 -1.82
N GLY A 381 -33.08 11.22 -1.35
CA GLY A 381 -33.03 11.59 0.05
C GLY A 381 -31.78 12.34 0.45
N THR A 382 -31.62 12.57 1.75
CA THR A 382 -30.48 13.27 2.33
C THR A 382 -29.60 12.29 3.10
N GLU A 383 -28.29 12.41 2.96
CA GLU A 383 -27.30 11.65 3.74
C GLU A 383 -26.34 12.62 4.45
N VAL A 384 -26.04 12.34 5.71
CA VAL A 384 -25.15 13.19 6.53
C VAL A 384 -23.98 12.34 7.02
N VAL A 385 -22.77 12.79 6.71
CA VAL A 385 -21.53 12.04 6.98
C VAL A 385 -20.48 13.00 7.57
N GLU A 386 -19.80 12.55 8.62
CA GLU A 386 -18.67 13.28 9.20
C GLU A 386 -17.35 12.79 8.58
N PHE A 387 -16.52 13.72 8.12
CA PHE A 387 -15.21 13.46 7.54
C PHE A 387 -14.09 14.13 8.37
N PRO A 388 -13.02 13.40 8.71
CA PRO A 388 -11.85 13.97 9.39
C PRO A 388 -11.03 14.89 8.48
N GLU A 389 -11.09 14.66 7.17
CA GLU A 389 -10.28 15.35 6.18
C GLU A 389 -11.16 15.99 5.10
N PHE A 390 -10.85 17.24 4.78
CA PHE A 390 -11.59 18.04 3.81
C PHE A 390 -10.63 18.96 3.07
N TYR A 391 -10.57 18.79 1.75
CA TYR A 391 -9.72 19.59 0.87
C TYR A 391 -10.59 20.38 -0.10
N GLN A 392 -10.33 21.68 -0.24
CA GLN A 392 -11.00 22.53 -1.23
C GLN A 392 -10.04 22.86 -2.37
N GLY A 393 -10.52 22.67 -3.59
CA GLY A 393 -9.82 23.01 -4.82
C GLY A 393 -10.58 24.04 -5.66
N ASN A 394 -9.86 24.71 -6.56
CA ASN A 394 -10.43 25.48 -7.68
C ASN A 394 -11.47 26.58 -7.34
N LEU A 395 -11.50 27.11 -6.11
CA LEU A 395 -12.54 28.06 -5.68
C LEU A 395 -12.51 29.46 -6.34
N ILE A 396 -11.33 29.94 -6.74
CA ILE A 396 -11.10 31.31 -7.29
C ILE A 396 -10.64 31.26 -8.75
N ALA A 397 -10.25 30.07 -9.23
CA ALA A 397 -9.82 29.88 -10.60
C ALA A 397 -11.02 30.00 -11.56
N ARG A 398 -10.75 30.20 -12.87
CA ARG A 398 -11.76 30.03 -13.92
C ARG A 398 -11.95 28.54 -14.21
N ALA A 399 -12.30 27.79 -13.18
CA ALA A 399 -12.55 26.36 -13.20
C ALA A 399 -13.75 26.07 -12.29
N ASN A 400 -14.33 24.89 -12.46
CA ASN A 400 -15.40 24.44 -11.58
C ASN A 400 -14.84 24.19 -10.17
N PRO A 401 -15.53 24.61 -9.10
CA PRO A 401 -15.17 24.27 -7.73
C PRO A 401 -15.03 22.76 -7.55
N THR A 402 -13.95 22.35 -6.90
CA THR A 402 -13.72 20.94 -6.53
C THR A 402 -13.52 20.81 -5.04
N PHE A 403 -13.83 19.64 -4.50
CA PHE A 403 -13.48 19.30 -3.13
C PHE A 403 -13.33 17.80 -2.96
N GLU A 404 -12.62 17.44 -1.89
CA GLU A 404 -12.32 16.05 -1.54
C GLU A 404 -12.69 15.81 -0.09
N LEU A 405 -13.28 14.65 0.18
CA LEU A 405 -13.66 14.19 1.51
C LEU A 405 -13.05 12.82 1.75
N VAL A 406 -12.28 12.69 2.83
CA VAL A 406 -11.62 11.43 3.21
C VAL A 406 -12.04 11.04 4.62
N GLY A 407 -12.40 9.77 4.81
CA GLY A 407 -12.83 9.23 6.09
C GLY A 407 -12.82 7.71 6.11
N VAL A 408 -13.21 7.09 7.23
CA VAL A 408 -13.34 5.63 7.30
C VAL A 408 -14.67 5.20 6.66
N PRO A 409 -14.68 4.13 5.83
CA PRO A 409 -15.91 3.61 5.23
C PRO A 409 -17.00 3.33 6.28
N GLY A 410 -18.22 3.72 5.95
CA GLY A 410 -19.38 3.58 6.82
C GLY A 410 -20.63 3.25 6.03
N VAL A 411 -21.77 3.15 6.70
CA VAL A 411 -23.05 2.89 6.02
C VAL A 411 -23.56 4.16 5.35
N THR A 412 -23.07 4.43 4.14
CA THR A 412 -23.42 5.59 3.31
C THR A 412 -24.03 5.14 1.98
N PRO A 413 -25.22 4.48 1.99
CA PRO A 413 -25.79 3.84 0.82
C PRO A 413 -26.10 4.80 -0.33
N LEU A 414 -26.50 6.06 -0.05
CA LEU A 414 -26.79 7.02 -1.12
C LEU A 414 -25.51 7.54 -1.76
N LEU A 415 -24.49 7.85 -0.94
CA LEU A 415 -23.20 8.28 -1.46
C LEU A 415 -22.52 7.18 -2.28
N TYR A 416 -22.62 5.92 -1.84
CA TYR A 416 -22.14 4.77 -2.61
C TYR A 416 -22.91 4.56 -3.92
N ASP A 417 -24.23 4.74 -3.92
CA ASP A 417 -25.04 4.62 -5.12
C ASP A 417 -24.66 5.66 -6.19
N VAL A 418 -24.40 6.92 -5.81
CA VAL A 418 -23.96 7.94 -6.79
C VAL A 418 -22.56 7.67 -7.33
N VAL A 419 -21.63 7.16 -6.52
CA VAL A 419 -20.31 6.70 -6.98
C VAL A 419 -20.46 5.59 -8.02
N ASP A 420 -21.32 4.61 -7.74
CA ASP A 420 -21.51 3.46 -8.61
C ASP A 420 -22.26 3.81 -9.90
N ASN A 421 -23.17 4.78 -9.85
CA ASN A 421 -23.86 5.30 -11.03
C ASN A 421 -22.93 6.16 -11.89
N ALA A 422 -22.08 6.99 -11.28
CA ALA A 422 -21.07 7.77 -12.00
C ALA A 422 -20.15 6.85 -12.81
N ARG A 423 -19.69 5.74 -12.21
CA ARG A 423 -18.92 4.71 -12.92
C ARG A 423 -19.69 4.11 -14.10
N LYS A 424 -20.96 3.74 -13.92
CA LYS A 424 -21.80 3.16 -14.99
C LYS A 424 -22.05 4.11 -16.16
N ALA A 425 -22.00 5.42 -15.92
CA ALA A 425 -22.14 6.43 -16.97
C ALA A 425 -20.94 6.41 -17.96
N GLY A 426 -19.80 5.84 -17.55
CA GLY A 426 -18.60 5.66 -18.37
C GLY A 426 -17.71 6.90 -18.42
N ALA A 427 -16.55 6.78 -19.08
CA ALA A 427 -15.55 7.85 -19.14
C ALA A 427 -16.14 9.14 -19.73
N GLN A 428 -16.04 10.23 -18.97
CA GLN A 428 -16.52 11.54 -19.40
C GLN A 428 -15.36 12.43 -19.81
N THR A 429 -15.60 13.30 -20.79
CA THR A 429 -14.69 14.42 -21.03
C THR A 429 -14.95 15.48 -19.97
N THR A 430 -13.89 16.00 -19.34
CA THR A 430 -13.92 17.05 -18.29
C THR A 430 -15.15 17.96 -18.31
N GLY A 431 -15.79 18.10 -17.15
CA GLY A 431 -16.88 19.04 -16.91
C GLY A 431 -18.27 18.39 -16.92
N VAL A 432 -19.21 19.06 -16.27
CA VAL A 432 -20.57 18.54 -16.06
C VAL A 432 -21.33 18.34 -17.38
N SER A 433 -21.78 17.12 -17.60
CA SER A 433 -22.54 16.68 -18.76
C SER A 433 -24.04 16.50 -18.43
N SER A 434 -24.86 16.27 -19.46
CA SER A 434 -26.30 16.00 -19.27
C SER A 434 -26.61 14.59 -18.78
N ILE A 435 -25.62 13.71 -18.68
CA ILE A 435 -25.77 12.33 -18.19
C ILE A 435 -25.45 12.22 -16.69
N ASP A 436 -24.94 13.28 -16.07
CA ASP A 436 -24.56 13.29 -14.66
C ASP A 436 -25.77 13.27 -13.73
N GLU A 437 -25.71 12.39 -12.73
CA GLU A 437 -26.56 12.49 -11.56
C GLU A 437 -26.04 13.63 -10.68
N LEU A 438 -26.67 14.80 -10.79
CA LEU A 438 -26.26 16.00 -10.07
C LEU A 438 -26.93 16.09 -8.70
N PHE A 439 -26.16 16.49 -7.69
CA PHE A 439 -26.65 16.69 -6.33
C PHE A 439 -26.02 17.91 -5.67
N ASP A 440 -26.63 18.39 -4.59
CA ASP A 440 -26.11 19.52 -3.82
C ASP A 440 -25.43 19.00 -2.54
N VAL A 441 -24.34 19.67 -2.13
CA VAL A 441 -23.58 19.30 -0.94
C VAL A 441 -23.36 20.52 -0.07
N LYS A 442 -23.72 20.40 1.21
CA LYS A 442 -23.42 21.40 2.23
C LYS A 442 -22.35 20.88 3.18
N ILE A 443 -21.25 21.61 3.33
CA ILE A 443 -20.15 21.26 4.22
C ILE A 443 -20.09 22.26 5.36
N ASP A 444 -20.31 21.78 6.59
CA ASP A 444 -20.27 22.56 7.82
C ASP A 444 -19.01 22.24 8.62
N LEU A 445 -18.18 23.25 8.90
CA LEU A 445 -17.03 23.15 9.79
C LEU A 445 -17.47 23.44 11.23
N MET A 446 -17.50 22.41 12.06
CA MET A 446 -18.15 22.41 13.37
C MET A 446 -17.15 22.28 14.53
N TYR A 447 -17.28 23.12 15.55
CA TYR A 447 -16.68 22.93 16.89
C TYR A 447 -17.75 22.46 17.87
N GLY A 448 -17.85 21.16 18.09
CA GLY A 448 -19.00 20.58 18.80
C GLY A 448 -20.29 20.89 18.03
N ASP A 449 -21.13 21.75 18.62
CA ASP A 449 -22.41 22.21 18.03
C ASP A 449 -22.31 23.62 17.39
N ILE A 450 -21.14 24.24 17.39
CA ILE A 450 -20.94 25.60 16.87
C ILE A 450 -20.44 25.53 15.43
N LEU A 451 -21.23 26.05 14.49
CA LEU A 451 -20.81 26.26 13.11
C LEU A 451 -19.78 27.39 13.04
N ALA A 452 -18.55 27.08 12.67
CA ALA A 452 -17.51 28.09 12.42
C ALA A 452 -17.61 28.68 11.01
N ARG A 453 -17.85 27.82 10.02
CA ARG A 453 -17.95 28.20 8.61
C ARG A 453 -18.67 27.10 7.84
N GLY A 454 -19.45 27.46 6.82
CA GLY A 454 -20.07 26.49 5.93
C GLY A 454 -19.76 26.77 4.47
N TYR A 455 -20.04 25.80 3.61
CA TYR A 455 -19.90 25.90 2.17
C TYR A 455 -21.05 25.17 1.50
N ASP A 456 -21.80 25.88 0.66
CA ASP A 456 -22.81 25.29 -0.21
C ASP A 456 -22.19 25.05 -1.58
N TYR A 457 -22.19 23.80 -2.00
CA TYR A 457 -21.86 23.37 -3.34
C TYR A 457 -23.13 22.92 -4.04
N SER A 458 -23.29 23.31 -5.31
CA SER A 458 -24.50 23.01 -6.07
C SER A 458 -24.20 22.38 -7.41
N SER A 459 -25.07 21.45 -7.81
CA SER A 459 -24.93 20.69 -9.05
C SER A 459 -23.56 20.02 -9.15
N CYS A 460 -23.26 19.19 -8.14
CA CYS A 460 -22.05 18.39 -8.03
C CYS A 460 -22.23 17.01 -8.65
N HIS A 461 -21.12 16.43 -9.09
CA HIS A 461 -21.00 15.02 -9.47
C HIS A 461 -19.71 14.44 -8.86
N VAL A 462 -19.61 13.12 -8.85
CA VAL A 462 -18.42 12.39 -8.42
C VAL A 462 -17.47 12.27 -9.61
N THR A 463 -16.21 12.70 -9.43
CA THR A 463 -15.16 12.59 -10.46
C THR A 463 -14.21 11.43 -10.20
N ASP A 464 -14.07 11.03 -8.94
CA ASP A 464 -13.22 9.90 -8.54
C ASP A 464 -13.65 9.33 -7.19
N TYR A 465 -13.29 8.07 -6.95
CA TYR A 465 -13.49 7.37 -5.70
C TYR A 465 -12.34 6.38 -5.46
N ILE A 466 -11.66 6.55 -4.33
CA ILE A 466 -10.50 5.73 -3.97
C ILE A 466 -10.76 5.06 -2.62
N LEU A 467 -10.62 3.75 -2.57
CA LEU A 467 -10.54 2.98 -1.33
C LEU A 467 -9.08 2.63 -1.11
N LYS A 468 -8.47 3.14 -0.04
CA LYS A 468 -7.08 2.85 0.27
C LYS A 468 -6.86 2.67 1.76
N THR A 469 -5.85 1.90 2.12
CA THR A 469 -5.47 1.74 3.52
C THR A 469 -4.34 2.69 3.84
N GLU A 470 -4.60 3.63 4.74
CA GLU A 470 -3.58 4.47 5.33
C GLU A 470 -2.68 3.67 6.28
N HIS A 471 -1.39 3.85 6.10
CA HIS A 471 -0.35 3.19 6.88
C HIS A 471 0.90 4.08 6.99
N ASP A 472 1.64 3.89 8.07
CA ASP A 472 3.02 4.30 8.23
C ASP A 472 3.93 3.06 8.27
N LEU A 473 4.62 2.80 7.15
CA LEU A 473 5.60 1.73 6.92
C LEU A 473 5.35 0.45 7.73
N GLU A 474 6.35 -0.06 8.44
CA GLU A 474 6.24 -1.20 9.35
C GLU A 474 5.57 -0.83 10.67
N GLU A 475 5.59 0.45 11.06
CA GLU A 475 5.01 0.90 12.33
C GLU A 475 3.52 0.53 12.44
N SER A 476 2.82 0.52 11.31
CA SER A 476 1.42 0.11 11.19
C SER A 476 1.17 -1.34 11.60
N PHE A 477 2.14 -2.24 11.40
CA PHE A 477 2.03 -3.62 11.85
C PHE A 477 2.04 -3.72 13.38
N TYR A 478 2.52 -2.69 14.09
CA TYR A 478 2.50 -2.60 15.55
C TYR A 478 1.37 -1.73 16.10
N LYS A 479 1.02 -0.64 15.40
CA LYS A 479 0.03 0.35 15.86
C LYS A 479 -1.37 0.12 15.30
N GLY A 480 -1.47 -0.32 14.06
CA GLY A 480 -2.71 -0.59 13.32
C GLY A 480 -2.76 0.13 11.97
N PHE A 481 -3.75 -0.23 11.19
CA PHE A 481 -4.03 0.28 9.85
C PHE A 481 -5.38 0.98 9.81
N ALA A 482 -5.62 1.84 8.81
CA ALA A 482 -6.92 2.49 8.64
C ALA A 482 -7.36 2.46 7.17
N LEU A 483 -8.37 1.66 6.85
CA LEU A 483 -9.04 1.77 5.56
C LEU A 483 -9.80 3.09 5.48
N THR A 484 -9.56 3.86 4.44
CA THR A 484 -10.23 5.11 4.12
C THR A 484 -10.96 5.01 2.77
N ASN A 485 -12.01 5.81 2.64
CA ASN A 485 -12.60 6.14 1.36
C ASN A 485 -12.43 7.62 1.06
N GLU A 486 -11.94 7.91 -0.14
CA GLU A 486 -11.72 9.24 -0.67
C GLU A 486 -12.76 9.50 -1.75
N PHE A 487 -13.53 10.56 -1.59
CA PHE A 487 -14.51 10.99 -2.58
C PHE A 487 -14.08 12.31 -3.18
N HIS A 488 -13.98 12.35 -4.51
CA HIS A 488 -13.62 13.55 -5.26
C HIS A 488 -14.84 14.07 -6.01
N PHE A 489 -15.07 15.37 -5.90
CA PHE A 489 -16.23 16.02 -6.48
C PHE A 489 -15.86 17.26 -7.29
N GLU A 490 -16.64 17.49 -8.35
CA GLU A 490 -16.65 18.73 -9.11
C GLU A 490 -18.09 19.28 -9.19
N CYS A 491 -18.23 20.59 -9.00
CA CYS A 491 -19.54 21.26 -8.93
C CYS A 491 -19.62 22.48 -9.83
N LEU A 492 -20.82 22.85 -10.28
CA LEU A 492 -21.03 24.07 -11.07
C LEU A 492 -21.13 25.34 -10.22
N GLY A 493 -21.60 25.22 -8.98
CA GLY A 493 -21.79 26.35 -8.09
C GLY A 493 -21.15 26.15 -6.73
N TYR A 494 -20.69 27.26 -6.16
CA TYR A 494 -20.09 27.34 -4.84
C TYR A 494 -20.50 28.65 -4.16
N SER A 495 -20.88 28.58 -2.88
CA SER A 495 -21.19 29.74 -2.05
C SER A 495 -20.70 29.53 -0.63
N PRO A 496 -19.77 30.37 -0.11
CA PRO A 496 -19.35 30.28 1.27
C PRO A 496 -20.46 30.80 2.20
N ILE A 497 -20.67 30.10 3.30
CA ILE A 497 -21.56 30.50 4.39
C ILE A 497 -20.70 31.02 5.54
N ASP A 498 -20.88 32.30 5.87
CA ASP A 498 -20.38 32.86 7.11
C ASP A 498 -21.55 33.10 8.07
N PRO A 499 -21.61 32.35 9.20
CA PRO A 499 -22.70 32.48 10.17
C PRO A 499 -22.73 33.86 10.87
N HIS A 500 -21.64 34.65 10.79
CA HIS A 500 -21.51 35.96 11.40
C HIS A 500 -21.70 37.13 10.42
N LEU A 501 -21.35 36.95 9.14
CA LEU A 501 -21.31 38.06 8.17
C LEU A 501 -22.52 38.16 7.24
N GLY A 502 -23.43 37.18 7.21
CA GLY A 502 -24.63 37.24 6.37
C GLY A 502 -24.27 37.53 4.90
N MET A 503 -23.48 36.64 4.27
CA MET A 503 -22.84 36.88 2.96
C MET A 503 -23.80 36.95 1.76
N HIS A 504 -25.12 36.95 1.96
CA HIS A 504 -26.10 37.07 0.87
C HIS A 504 -26.11 38.45 0.20
N ASP A 505 -25.52 39.48 0.82
CA ASP A 505 -25.38 40.81 0.23
C ASP A 505 -23.92 41.26 0.28
N ALA A 506 -23.11 40.83 -0.70
CA ALA A 506 -21.83 41.49 -0.94
C ALA A 506 -22.10 42.99 -1.11
N LYS A 507 -21.75 43.80 -0.11
CA LYS A 507 -21.84 45.26 -0.22
C LYS A 507 -21.02 45.65 -1.43
N LYS A 508 -21.70 46.06 -2.50
CA LYS A 508 -21.07 46.61 -3.68
C LYS A 508 -20.15 47.72 -3.18
N GLY A 509 -18.84 47.56 -3.36
CA GLY A 509 -17.90 48.62 -3.03
C GLY A 509 -18.39 49.90 -3.70
N ASP A 510 -18.34 51.03 -2.99
CA ASP A 510 -18.70 52.32 -3.54
C ASP A 510 -17.58 52.77 -4.50
N VAL A 511 -17.47 52.06 -5.62
CA VAL A 511 -16.45 52.24 -6.64
C VAL A 511 -17.13 52.81 -7.86
N GLU A 512 -16.59 53.93 -8.33
CA GLU A 512 -17.02 54.57 -9.57
C GLU A 512 -16.90 53.55 -10.72
N SER A 513 -17.98 53.30 -11.45
CA SER A 513 -17.94 52.35 -12.57
C SER A 513 -16.94 52.84 -13.63
N SER A 514 -16.33 51.93 -14.39
CA SER A 514 -15.40 52.32 -15.46
C SER A 514 -16.05 53.28 -16.48
N LYS A 515 -17.38 53.21 -16.65
CA LYS A 515 -18.15 54.13 -17.50
C LYS A 515 -18.27 55.52 -16.87
N ASP A 516 -18.53 55.59 -15.57
CA ASP A 516 -18.63 56.86 -14.85
C ASP A 516 -17.26 57.55 -14.74
N TYR A 517 -16.19 56.78 -14.50
CA TYR A 517 -14.81 57.25 -14.54
C TYR A 517 -14.45 57.81 -15.93
N GLN A 518 -14.79 57.11 -17.01
CA GLN A 518 -14.56 57.60 -18.38
C GLN A 518 -15.37 58.87 -18.68
N LYS A 519 -16.63 58.94 -18.22
CA LYS A 519 -17.49 60.11 -18.40
C LYS A 519 -16.93 61.32 -17.64
N ARG A 520 -16.44 61.11 -16.42
CA ARG A 520 -15.76 62.13 -15.61
C ARG A 520 -14.45 62.58 -16.25
N GLN A 521 -13.61 61.66 -16.72
CA GLN A 521 -12.41 62.02 -17.48
C GLN A 521 -12.74 62.89 -18.69
N ARG A 522 -13.71 62.48 -19.51
CA ARG A 522 -14.15 63.25 -20.69
C ARG A 522 -14.66 64.65 -20.32
N SER A 523 -15.30 64.80 -19.16
CA SER A 523 -15.78 66.10 -18.67
C SER A 523 -14.65 67.02 -18.17
N THR A 524 -13.45 66.48 -17.92
CA THR A 524 -12.27 67.26 -17.49
C THR A 524 -11.34 67.66 -18.63
N TRP A 525 -11.60 67.19 -19.85
CA TRP A 525 -10.78 67.58 -20.99
C TRP A 525 -11.20 68.99 -21.42
N GLY A 526 -10.25 69.93 -21.40
CA GLY A 526 -10.48 71.33 -21.78
C GLY A 526 -10.98 71.47 -23.23
N PRO A 527 -11.49 72.66 -23.61
CA PRO A 527 -12.04 72.88 -24.95
C PRO A 527 -10.97 72.62 -26.02
N GLY A 528 -11.12 71.51 -26.76
CA GLY A 528 -10.17 71.06 -27.78
C GLY A 528 -10.05 69.54 -27.95
N PHE A 529 -10.57 68.74 -27.01
CA PHE A 529 -10.62 67.28 -27.14
C PHE A 529 -12.03 66.80 -27.51
N GLU A 530 -12.46 67.06 -28.74
CA GLU A 530 -13.65 66.40 -29.28
C GLU A 530 -13.28 65.03 -29.86
N TYR A 531 -14.07 64.01 -29.52
CA TYR A 531 -14.01 62.69 -30.13
C TYR A 531 -14.38 62.81 -31.61
N ILE A 532 -13.41 62.58 -32.50
CA ILE A 532 -13.67 62.40 -33.93
C ILE A 532 -13.95 60.92 -34.15
N PRO A 533 -15.20 60.51 -34.48
CA PRO A 533 -15.48 59.12 -34.82
C PRO A 533 -14.71 58.75 -36.09
N LYS A 534 -14.06 57.58 -36.09
CA LYS A 534 -13.65 56.91 -37.33
C LYS A 534 -14.79 56.03 -37.83
#